data_AF-A0A8B6C9D7-F1
#
_entry.id   AF-A0A8B6C9D7-F1
#
_cell.length_a   1.000
_cell.length_b   1.000
_cell.length_c   1.000
_cell.angle_alpha   90.00
_cell.angle_beta   90.00
_cell.angle_gamma   90.00
#
_symmetry.space_group_name_H-M   'P 1'
#
loop_
_entity.id
_entity.type
_entity.pdbx_description
1 polymer ?
#
loop_
_entity_poly.entity_id
_entity_poly.type
_entity_poly.pdbx_seq_one_letter_code
_entity_poly.pdbx_strand_id
1 'polypeptide(L)'
;MLMPKKNRVTIFEYLFKEGVLVAKKDFGAPKHPDIDVPNLQVIKALTSLKSQGYVREQFAWRHFYWYLTNEGIEYLRNYLHLPAEIVPATLKRQTRQEAPRPRPKAHLALGPTNSPGPKGQQNQGWCVARSRRAELTQKLVSSMVEL
;
A
#
# COMPACT_ATOMS: atom_id res chain seq x y z
N MET A 1 -16.78 -4.53 -24.91
CA MET A 1 -17.78 -3.49 -24.65
C MET A 1 -17.40 -2.24 -25.43
N LEU A 2 -18.36 -1.60 -26.11
CA LEU A 2 -18.14 -0.31 -26.76
C LEU A 2 -18.11 0.80 -25.69
N MET A 3 -17.00 1.53 -25.59
CA MET A 3 -16.83 2.65 -24.66
C MET A 3 -16.27 3.87 -25.40
N PRO A 4 -16.69 5.10 -25.08
CA PRO A 4 -16.08 6.31 -25.62
C PRO A 4 -14.58 6.34 -25.31
N LYS A 5 -13.76 6.69 -26.31
CA LYS A 5 -12.30 6.76 -26.14
C LYS A 5 -11.89 7.72 -25.01
N LYS A 6 -12.61 8.84 -24.87
CA LYS A 6 -12.41 9.85 -23.83
C LYS A 6 -12.48 9.23 -22.43
N ASN A 7 -13.58 8.55 -22.12
CA ASN A 7 -13.80 7.93 -20.82
C ASN A 7 -12.76 6.85 -20.49
N ARG A 8 -12.37 6.05 -21.50
CA ARG A 8 -11.33 5.03 -21.33
C ARG A 8 -9.97 5.66 -20.98
N VAL A 9 -9.59 6.73 -21.69
CA VAL A 9 -8.36 7.48 -21.41
C VAL A 9 -8.41 8.08 -20.01
N THR A 10 -9.52 8.70 -19.61
CA THR A 10 -9.69 9.28 -18.26
C THR A 10 -9.53 8.22 -17.15
N ILE A 11 -10.10 7.02 -17.32
CA ILE A 11 -9.92 5.92 -16.35
C ILE A 11 -8.45 5.53 -16.24
N PHE A 12 -7.76 5.41 -17.38
CA PHE A 12 -6.36 4.99 -17.43
C PHE A 12 -5.41 6.04 -16.87
N GLU A 13 -5.67 7.33 -17.12
CA GLU A 13 -4.94 8.44 -16.52
C GLU A 13 -5.08 8.44 -15.00
N TYR A 14 -6.30 8.27 -14.49
CA TYR A 14 -6.54 8.22 -13.04
C TYR A 14 -5.82 7.02 -12.41
N LEU A 15 -5.96 5.83 -13.01
CA LEU A 15 -5.28 4.63 -12.55
C LEU A 15 -3.75 4.77 -12.55
N PHE A 16 -3.18 5.46 -13.54
CA PHE A 16 -1.74 5.67 -13.62
C PHE A 16 -1.23 6.70 -12.59
N LYS A 17 -2.01 7.75 -12.31
CA LYS A 17 -1.67 8.75 -11.30
C LYS A 17 -1.65 8.15 -9.89
N GLU A 18 -2.74 7.49 -9.51
CA GLU A 18 -2.90 6.95 -8.15
C GLU A 18 -2.22 5.59 -7.96
N GLY A 19 -2.22 4.75 -9.00
CA GLY A 19 -1.71 3.37 -8.95
C GLY A 19 -2.68 2.36 -8.30
N VAL A 20 -3.80 2.82 -7.76
CA VAL A 20 -4.87 2.02 -7.14
C VAL A 20 -6.22 2.60 -7.56
N LEU A 21 -7.21 1.74 -7.80
CA LEU A 21 -8.59 2.15 -8.04
C LEU A 21 -9.54 1.29 -7.22
N VAL A 22 -10.54 1.91 -6.60
CA VAL A 22 -11.59 1.22 -5.86
C VAL A 22 -12.93 1.52 -6.49
N ALA A 23 -13.78 0.52 -6.75
CA ALA A 23 -15.16 0.76 -7.18
C ALA A 23 -16.16 -0.14 -6.48
N LYS A 24 -17.32 0.42 -6.13
CA LYS A 24 -18.45 -0.37 -5.63
C LYS A 24 -19.05 -1.20 -6.78
N LYS A 25 -19.44 -2.45 -6.52
CA LYS A 25 -20.19 -3.31 -7.45
C LYS A 25 -21.64 -2.83 -7.54
N ASP A 26 -21.82 -1.76 -8.28
CA ASP A 26 -23.10 -1.17 -8.65
C ASP A 26 -23.06 -0.74 -10.11
N PHE A 27 -23.81 -1.42 -10.97
CA PHE A 27 -23.78 -1.17 -12.41
C PHE A 27 -24.72 -0.04 -12.83
N GLY A 28 -25.64 0.38 -11.96
CA GLY A 28 -26.62 1.44 -12.25
C GLY A 28 -26.17 2.83 -11.82
N ALA A 29 -25.09 2.93 -11.04
CA ALA A 29 -24.57 4.21 -10.58
C ALA A 29 -24.12 5.07 -11.78
N PRO A 30 -24.69 6.29 -11.96
CA PRO A 30 -24.41 7.13 -13.12
C PRO A 30 -22.98 7.68 -13.11
N LYS A 31 -22.36 7.80 -11.93
CA LYS A 31 -21.01 8.32 -11.74
C LYS A 31 -20.23 7.53 -10.69
N HIS A 32 -18.92 7.47 -10.87
CA HIS A 32 -17.98 7.00 -9.85
C HIS A 32 -17.63 8.17 -8.89
N PRO A 33 -17.41 7.95 -7.58
CA PRO A 33 -17.08 9.04 -6.64
C PRO A 33 -15.86 9.88 -7.05
N ASP A 34 -14.82 9.25 -7.60
CA ASP A 34 -13.54 9.93 -7.87
C ASP A 34 -13.42 10.39 -9.33
N ILE A 35 -14.22 9.83 -10.25
CA ILE A 35 -14.09 10.03 -11.69
C ILE A 35 -15.46 10.37 -12.27
N ASP A 36 -15.53 11.38 -13.15
CA ASP A 36 -16.74 11.74 -13.90
C ASP A 36 -17.02 10.76 -15.08
N VAL A 37 -17.03 9.46 -14.78
CA VAL A 37 -17.31 8.37 -15.73
C VAL A 37 -18.31 7.41 -15.08
N PRO A 38 -19.24 6.82 -15.86
CA PRO A 38 -20.18 5.83 -15.34
C PRO A 38 -19.47 4.61 -14.74
N ASN A 39 -19.94 4.16 -13.57
CA ASN A 39 -19.28 3.10 -12.81
C ASN A 39 -19.20 1.76 -13.57
N LEU A 40 -20.20 1.48 -14.41
CA LEU A 40 -20.19 0.31 -15.30
C LEU A 40 -18.97 0.29 -16.23
N GLN A 41 -18.62 1.45 -16.82
CA GLN A 41 -17.47 1.55 -17.72
C GLN A 41 -16.16 1.32 -16.97
N VAL A 42 -16.04 1.86 -15.75
CA VAL A 42 -14.88 1.65 -14.87
C VAL A 42 -14.69 0.16 -14.59
N ILE A 43 -15.73 -0.53 -14.12
CA ILE A 43 -15.67 -1.96 -13.79
C ILE A 43 -15.27 -2.79 -15.02
N LYS A 44 -15.89 -2.53 -16.18
CA LYS A 44 -15.62 -3.30 -17.40
C LYS A 44 -14.24 -3.01 -17.99
N ALA A 45 -13.77 -1.76 -17.93
CA ALA A 45 -12.41 -1.41 -18.34
C ALA A 45 -11.36 -2.14 -17.48
N LEU A 46 -11.52 -2.13 -16.16
CA LEU A 46 -10.55 -2.75 -15.26
C LEU A 46 -10.63 -4.28 -15.28
N THR A 47 -11.82 -4.85 -15.52
CA THR A 47 -11.96 -6.29 -15.78
C THR A 47 -11.18 -6.69 -17.04
N SER A 48 -11.19 -5.86 -18.10
CA SER A 48 -10.40 -6.14 -19.30
C SER A 48 -8.88 -6.08 -19.04
N LEU A 49 -8.40 -5.08 -18.28
CA LEU A 49 -7.00 -4.98 -17.89
C LEU A 49 -6.55 -6.15 -16.99
N LYS A 50 -7.43 -6.61 -16.09
CA LYS A 50 -7.20 -7.81 -15.27
C LYS A 50 -7.02 -9.05 -16.13
N SER A 51 -7.87 -9.25 -17.13
CA SER A 51 -7.78 -10.44 -18.01
C SER A 51 -6.47 -10.50 -18.79
N GLN A 52 -5.81 -9.34 -18.99
CA GLN A 52 -4.52 -9.23 -19.65
C GLN A 52 -3.32 -9.29 -18.68
N GLY A 53 -3.54 -9.30 -17.36
CA GLY A 53 -2.48 -9.38 -16.35
C GLY A 53 -1.91 -8.02 -15.88
N TYR A 54 -2.41 -6.89 -16.40
CA TYR A 54 -1.90 -5.55 -16.07
C TYR A 54 -2.32 -5.04 -14.69
N VAL A 55 -3.35 -5.65 -14.09
CA VAL A 55 -3.93 -5.21 -12.82
C VAL A 55 -4.26 -6.44 -11.98
N ARG A 56 -3.95 -6.39 -10.68
CA ARG A 56 -4.46 -7.35 -9.70
C ARG A 56 -5.77 -6.86 -9.11
N GLU A 57 -6.76 -7.73 -9.10
CA GLU A 57 -8.08 -7.48 -8.52
C GLU A 57 -8.24 -8.23 -7.21
N GLN A 58 -8.73 -7.53 -6.19
CA GLN A 58 -9.24 -8.09 -4.95
C GLN A 58 -10.71 -7.66 -4.81
N PHE A 59 -11.60 -8.62 -4.58
CA PHE A 59 -13.01 -8.33 -4.34
C PHE A 59 -13.37 -8.60 -2.88
N ALA A 60 -13.91 -7.60 -2.20
CA ALA A 60 -14.33 -7.71 -0.80
C ALA A 60 -15.50 -6.76 -0.53
N TRP A 61 -16.48 -7.17 0.27
CA TRP A 61 -17.59 -6.31 0.71
C TRP A 61 -18.37 -5.60 -0.41
N ARG A 62 -18.52 -6.24 -1.58
CA ARG A 62 -19.09 -5.63 -2.80
C ARG A 62 -18.28 -4.45 -3.36
N HIS A 63 -17.00 -4.33 -3.00
CA HIS A 63 -16.05 -3.40 -3.57
C HIS A 63 -14.96 -4.16 -4.33
N PHE A 64 -14.62 -3.64 -5.50
CA PHE A 64 -13.46 -4.04 -6.28
C PHE A 64 -12.30 -3.15 -5.89
N TYR A 65 -11.18 -3.78 -5.56
CA TYR A 65 -9.90 -3.15 -5.28
C TYR A 65 -8.93 -3.57 -6.38
N TRP A 66 -8.43 -2.62 -7.13
CA TRP A 66 -7.49 -2.87 -8.22
C TRP A 66 -6.13 -2.26 -7.92
N TYR A 67 -5.10 -3.08 -8.06
CA TYR A 67 -3.70 -2.70 -7.88
C TYR A 67 -2.98 -2.79 -9.21
N LEU A 68 -2.32 -1.72 -9.62
CA LEU A 68 -1.54 -1.70 -10.84
C LEU A 68 -0.26 -2.54 -10.67
N THR A 69 0.03 -3.43 -11.63
CA THR A 69 1.27 -4.23 -11.64
C THR A 69 2.36 -3.53 -12.46
N ASN A 70 3.62 -3.98 -12.33
CA ASN A 70 4.75 -3.41 -13.09
C ASN A 70 4.51 -3.50 -14.62
N GLU A 71 4.01 -4.63 -15.11
CA GLU A 71 3.65 -4.81 -16.52
C GLU A 71 2.53 -3.85 -16.94
N GLY A 72 1.55 -3.62 -16.07
CA GLY A 72 0.48 -2.65 -16.32
C GLY A 72 0.98 -1.21 -16.41
N ILE A 73 2.00 -0.85 -15.64
CA ILE A 73 2.65 0.48 -15.73
C ILE A 73 3.24 0.68 -17.12
N GLU A 74 3.95 -0.31 -17.66
CA GLU A 74 4.53 -0.25 -19.01
C GLU A 74 3.46 -0.16 -20.10
N TYR A 75 2.40 -0.96 -19.99
CA TYR A 75 1.28 -0.92 -20.92
C TYR A 75 0.62 0.46 -20.96
N LEU A 76 0.32 1.03 -19.80
CA LEU A 76 -0.33 2.35 -19.71
C LEU A 76 0.57 3.47 -20.24
N ARG A 77 1.89 3.39 -20.05
CA ARG A 77 2.85 4.35 -20.63
C ARG A 77 2.81 4.34 -22.15
N ASN A 78 2.84 3.15 -22.75
CA ASN A 78 2.78 3.01 -24.20
C ASN A 78 1.42 3.45 -24.77
N TYR A 79 0.34 3.22 -24.02
CA TYR A 79 -1.02 3.58 -24.44
C TYR A 79 -1.28 5.08 -24.36
N LEU A 80 -0.82 5.74 -23.30
CA LEU A 80 -1.04 7.17 -23.07
C LEU A 80 0.07 8.04 -23.70
N HIS A 81 1.16 7.43 -24.17
CA HIS A 81 2.33 8.10 -24.76
C HIS A 81 3.03 9.07 -23.79
N LEU A 82 3.11 8.71 -22.50
CA LEU A 82 3.85 9.50 -21.50
C LEU A 82 5.34 9.09 -21.46
N PRO A 83 6.26 10.03 -21.19
CA PRO A 83 7.66 9.70 -20.98
C PRO A 83 7.87 8.83 -19.72
N ALA A 84 8.92 8.00 -19.74
CA ALA A 84 9.20 6.96 -18.73
C ALA A 84 9.46 7.48 -17.30
N GLU A 85 9.62 8.80 -17.14
CA GLU A 85 9.89 9.46 -15.86
C GLU A 85 8.67 9.48 -14.93
N ILE A 86 7.46 9.40 -15.47
CA ILE A 86 6.25 9.49 -14.66
C ILE A 86 5.98 8.09 -14.10
N VAL A 87 6.07 8.02 -12.78
CA VAL A 87 5.90 6.83 -11.97
C VAL A 87 4.65 7.02 -11.11
N PRO A 88 3.79 6.00 -10.93
CA PRO A 88 2.61 6.11 -10.09
C PRO A 88 2.97 6.57 -8.67
N ALA A 89 2.02 7.25 -8.02
CA ALA A 89 2.21 7.78 -6.67
C ALA A 89 2.70 6.73 -5.66
N THR A 90 2.33 5.47 -5.85
CA THR A 90 2.76 4.34 -4.99
C THR A 90 4.26 4.07 -4.99
N LEU A 91 4.98 4.36 -6.08
CA LEU A 91 6.43 4.13 -6.16
C LEU A 91 7.25 5.38 -5.82
N LYS A 92 6.62 6.57 -5.78
CA LYS A 92 7.30 7.79 -5.35
C LYS A 92 7.53 7.69 -3.84
N ARG A 93 8.77 7.35 -3.46
CA ARG A 93 9.17 7.28 -2.05
C ARG A 93 8.90 8.64 -1.41
N GLN A 94 7.92 8.69 -0.51
CA GLN A 94 7.68 9.88 0.29
C GLN A 94 8.94 10.09 1.14
N THR A 95 9.69 11.17 0.90
CA THR A 95 10.73 11.62 1.82
C THR A 95 10.04 11.93 3.13
N ARG A 96 10.06 10.96 4.04
CA ARG A 96 9.69 11.18 5.42
C ARG A 96 10.73 12.16 5.95
N GLN A 97 10.34 13.43 6.07
CA GLN A 97 11.14 14.41 6.81
C GLN A 97 11.24 13.86 8.23
N GLU A 98 12.37 13.27 8.54
CA GLU A 98 12.69 12.80 9.86
C GLU A 98 12.78 14.06 10.73
N ALA A 99 11.71 14.36 11.47
CA ALA A 99 11.73 15.44 12.44
C ALA A 99 12.97 15.23 13.34
N PRO A 100 13.80 16.26 13.53
CA PRO A 100 15.06 16.11 14.26
C PRO A 100 14.71 15.69 15.68
N ARG A 101 14.89 14.40 15.99
CA ARG A 101 14.78 13.89 17.36
C ARG A 101 15.90 14.58 18.16
N PRO A 102 15.59 15.44 19.15
CA PRO A 102 16.63 16.03 19.97
C PRO A 102 17.25 14.90 20.80
N ARG A 103 18.49 14.52 20.47
CA ARG A 103 19.31 13.71 21.38
C ARG A 103 19.66 14.62 22.57
N PRO A 104 19.25 14.31 23.81
CA PRO A 104 19.71 15.09 24.95
C PRO A 104 21.21 14.85 25.13
N LYS A 105 22.01 15.90 24.93
CA LYS A 105 23.39 15.96 25.43
C LYS A 105 23.32 16.27 26.92
N ALA A 106 23.52 15.28 27.77
CA ALA A 106 23.84 15.50 29.17
C ALA A 106 25.36 15.35 29.34
N HIS A 107 26.02 16.50 29.46
CA HIS A 107 27.31 16.68 30.11
C HIS A 107 27.31 16.02 31.49
N LEU A 108 28.40 15.33 31.89
CA LEU A 108 29.14 15.55 33.16
C LEU A 108 30.33 14.57 33.30
N ALA A 109 31.53 15.16 33.33
CA ALA A 109 32.70 14.85 34.18
C ALA A 109 33.35 13.44 34.29
N LEU A 110 34.60 13.38 33.78
CA LEU A 110 35.86 12.90 34.41
C LEU A 110 36.05 11.43 34.84
N GLY A 111 37.02 10.79 34.17
CA GLY A 111 37.88 9.72 34.74
C GLY A 111 38.49 8.80 33.67
N PRO A 112 39.82 8.71 33.50
CA PRO A 112 40.45 7.72 32.63
C PRO A 112 40.81 6.47 33.44
N THR A 113 40.30 5.30 33.05
CA THR A 113 40.95 4.04 33.40
C THR A 113 40.85 3.07 32.23
N ASN A 114 42.02 2.57 31.87
CA ASN A 114 42.31 1.65 30.79
C ASN A 114 42.11 0.22 31.30
N SER A 115 41.31 -0.62 30.61
CA SER A 115 41.48 -2.08 30.57
C SER A 115 40.51 -2.75 29.56
N PRO A 116 40.89 -3.92 28.97
CA PRO A 116 40.35 -4.40 27.70
C PRO A 116 39.34 -5.57 27.78
N GLY A 117 38.35 -5.57 26.87
CA GLY A 117 37.53 -6.73 26.44
C GLY A 117 36.36 -7.13 27.36
N PRO A 118 35.29 -7.82 26.88
CA PRO A 118 35.26 -8.72 25.72
C PRO A 118 34.11 -8.49 24.68
N LYS A 119 34.18 -9.31 23.63
CA LYS A 119 33.33 -9.39 22.43
C LYS A 119 31.84 -9.66 22.71
N GLY A 120 31.00 -9.03 21.87
CA GLY A 120 29.94 -9.70 21.13
C GLY A 120 28.56 -9.82 21.77
N GLN A 121 27.62 -8.95 21.38
CA GLN A 121 26.20 -9.32 21.21
C GLN A 121 25.47 -8.24 20.41
N GLN A 122 25.68 -8.22 19.08
CA GLN A 122 24.74 -7.55 18.18
C GLN A 122 23.56 -8.51 17.90
N ASN A 123 22.36 -7.93 17.86
CA ASN A 123 21.12 -8.51 17.32
C ASN A 123 20.42 -9.61 18.14
N GLN A 124 19.59 -9.23 19.11
CA GLN A 124 18.38 -9.99 19.49
C GLN A 124 17.16 -9.10 19.83
N GLY A 125 17.07 -7.90 19.25
CA GLY A 125 15.98 -6.95 19.50
C GLY A 125 14.68 -7.16 18.72
N TRP A 126 14.55 -8.22 17.90
CA TRP A 126 13.40 -8.40 16.99
C TRP A 126 12.68 -9.76 17.12
N CYS A 127 13.01 -10.59 18.12
CA CYS A 127 12.34 -11.90 18.31
C CYS A 127 11.37 -11.99 19.51
N VAL A 128 11.43 -11.09 20.50
CA VAL A 128 10.64 -11.26 21.75
C VAL A 128 9.23 -10.62 21.69
N ALA A 129 8.96 -9.75 20.71
CA ALA A 129 7.64 -9.09 20.61
C ALA A 129 6.53 -9.97 19.99
N ARG A 130 6.83 -11.19 19.54
CA ARG A 130 5.84 -12.11 18.95
C ARG A 130 5.32 -13.19 19.91
N SER A 131 5.93 -13.33 21.09
CA SER A 131 5.63 -14.42 22.04
C SER A 131 4.97 -13.98 23.36
N ARG A 132 4.33 -12.80 23.40
CA ARG A 132 3.50 -12.37 24.56
C ARG A 132 2.05 -12.06 24.20
N ARG A 133 1.67 -12.20 22.92
CA ARG A 133 0.28 -12.01 22.46
C ARG A 133 -0.52 -13.33 22.41
N ALA A 134 0.16 -14.48 22.52
CA ALA A 134 -0.47 -15.80 22.54
C ALA A 134 -0.83 -16.30 23.96
N GLU A 135 -0.14 -15.81 25.00
CA GLU A 135 -0.44 -16.22 26.39
C GLU A 135 -1.63 -15.48 26.99
N LEU A 136 -1.96 -14.28 26.48
CA LEU A 136 -3.07 -13.48 26.99
C LEU A 136 -4.43 -14.00 26.51
N THR A 137 -4.50 -14.59 25.32
CA THR A 137 -5.73 -15.18 24.79
C THR A 137 -6.10 -16.48 25.48
N GLN A 138 -5.11 -17.22 26.00
CA GLN A 138 -5.37 -18.50 26.68
C GLN A 138 -5.83 -18.32 28.13
N LYS A 139 -5.37 -17.26 28.82
CA LYS A 139 -5.87 -16.92 30.17
C LYS A 139 -7.28 -16.32 30.17
N LEU A 140 -7.67 -15.60 29.12
CA LEU A 140 -9.01 -15.02 29.01
C LEU A 140 -10.09 -16.06 28.68
N VAL A 141 -9.76 -17.07 27.88
CA VAL A 141 -10.69 -18.18 27.57
C VAL A 141 -10.86 -19.11 28.78
N SER A 142 -9.81 -19.34 29.57
CA SER A 142 -9.92 -20.19 30.77
C SER A 142 -10.72 -19.55 31.91
N SER A 143 -10.69 -18.21 32.05
CA SER A 143 -11.47 -17.51 33.08
C SER A 143 -12.98 -17.40 32.75
N MET A 144 -13.39 -17.74 31.52
CA MET A 144 -14.80 -17.73 31.11
C MET A 144 -15.48 -19.10 31.21
N VAL A 145 -14.76 -20.16 31.60
CA VAL A 145 -15.31 -21.53 31.74
C VAL A 145 -15.47 -21.94 33.22
N GLU A 146 -15.02 -21.12 34.18
CA GLU A 146 -15.17 -21.35 35.62
C GLU A 146 -16.15 -20.38 36.32
N LEU A 147 -17.20 -19.93 35.61
CA LEU A 147 -18.40 -19.34 36.20
C LEU A 147 -19.67 -20.00 35.67
#